data_AF-A0A852EK76-F1
#
_entry.id   AF-A0A852EK76-F1
#
_cell.length_a   1.000
_cell.length_b   1.000
_cell.length_c   1.000
_cell.angle_alpha   90.00
_cell.angle_beta   90.00
_cell.angle_gamma   90.00
#
_symmetry.space_group_name_H-M   'P 1'
#
loop_
_entity.id
_entity.type
_entity.pdbx_description
1 polymer ?
#
loop_
_entity_poly.entity_id
_entity_poly.type
_entity_poly.pdbx_seq_one_letter_code
_entity_poly.pdbx_strand_id
1 'polypeptide(L)'
;MLAGVNLLIAVGAIIMILGFLGCCGAVKESRCMLMLFFIALLLILILQVTGGVLGAVYKPQVEAVFNLTLSESVHALQSTTGEYKEYREEFQKLEKKYQCCGLQNGPEDWGENFNKQKDICQCELEKTSDLCINYKNTSRYIYKKSCGEVIMQQIKDNLVIIMGIAFGLAVVEV
;
A
#
# COMPACT_ATOMS: atom_id res chain seq x y z
N MET A 1 2.92 -9.52 -5.49
CA MET A 1 3.66 -8.84 -4.37
C MET A 1 4.98 -8.16 -4.78
N LEU A 2 5.70 -8.66 -5.79
CA LEU A 2 6.93 -8.03 -6.28
C LEU A 2 6.75 -6.57 -6.71
N ALA A 3 5.58 -6.19 -7.23
CA ALA A 3 5.34 -4.84 -7.77
C ALA A 3 5.55 -3.71 -6.74
N GLY A 4 5.02 -3.84 -5.52
CA GLY A 4 5.10 -2.79 -4.50
C GLY A 4 6.53 -2.58 -3.97
N VAL A 5 7.21 -3.68 -3.63
CA VAL A 5 8.60 -3.64 -3.14
C VAL A 5 9.54 -3.16 -4.24
N ASN A 6 9.39 -3.67 -5.47
CA ASN A 6 10.20 -3.21 -6.60
C ASN A 6 9.99 -1.73 -6.90
N LEU A 7 8.76 -1.21 -6.75
CA LEU A 7 8.47 0.20 -6.90
C LEU A 7 9.17 1.04 -5.82
N LEU A 8 9.11 0.62 -4.54
CA LEU A 8 9.82 1.31 -3.45
C LEU A 8 11.34 1.35 -3.69
N ILE A 9 11.92 0.23 -4.14
CA ILE A 9 13.35 0.16 -4.47
C ILE A 9 13.68 1.10 -5.63
N ALA A 10 12.89 1.08 -6.71
CA ALA A 10 13.09 1.93 -7.87
C ALA A 10 12.99 3.42 -7.51
N VAL A 11 11.96 3.82 -6.76
CA VAL A 11 11.78 5.20 -6.30
C VAL A 11 12.95 5.65 -5.41
N GLY A 12 13.36 4.81 -4.46
CA GLY A 12 14.50 5.12 -3.59
C GLY A 12 15.82 5.31 -4.36
N ALA A 13 16.07 4.46 -5.35
CA ALA A 13 17.26 4.57 -6.21
C ALA A 13 17.25 5.87 -7.03
N ILE A 14 16.10 6.25 -7.60
CA ILE A 14 15.95 7.49 -8.37
C ILE A 14 16.22 8.69 -7.46
N ILE A 15 15.62 8.74 -6.26
CA ILE A 15 15.82 9.82 -5.29
C ILE A 15 17.31 9.95 -4.93
N MET A 16 18.00 8.85 -4.69
CA MET A 16 19.43 8.85 -4.37
C MET A 16 20.29 9.43 -5.51
N ILE A 17 20.01 9.04 -6.76
CA ILE A 17 20.72 9.54 -7.95
C ILE A 17 20.47 11.04 -8.12
N LEU A 18 19.22 11.50 -8.00
CA LEU A 18 18.88 12.92 -8.11
C LEU A 18 19.54 13.75 -7.00
N GLY A 19 19.52 13.24 -5.76
CA GLY A 19 20.20 13.87 -4.64
C GLY A 19 21.71 14.00 -4.86
N PHE A 20 22.35 12.97 -5.41
CA PHE A 20 23.78 13.02 -5.76
C PHE A 20 24.05 14.06 -6.86
N LEU A 21 23.27 14.06 -7.94
CA LEU A 21 23.42 15.02 -9.05
C LEU A 21 23.21 16.46 -8.59
N GLY A 22 22.19 16.72 -7.76
CA GLY A 22 21.92 18.03 -7.20
C GLY A 22 23.05 18.50 -6.26
N CYS A 23 23.42 17.67 -5.29
CA CYS A 23 24.43 18.00 -4.29
C CYS A 23 25.83 18.18 -4.91
N CYS A 24 26.31 17.18 -5.68
CA CYS A 24 27.61 17.27 -6.33
C CYS A 24 27.64 18.29 -7.46
N GLY A 25 26.53 18.48 -8.18
CA GLY A 25 26.41 19.51 -9.22
C GLY A 25 26.58 20.92 -8.66
N ALA A 26 25.98 21.21 -7.51
CA ALA A 26 26.13 22.48 -6.82
C ALA A 26 27.55 22.68 -6.27
N VAL A 27 28.11 21.69 -5.55
CA VAL A 27 29.45 21.79 -4.94
C VAL A 27 30.55 21.94 -5.98
N LYS A 28 30.46 21.22 -7.10
CA LYS A 28 31.46 21.27 -8.18
C LYS A 28 31.19 22.37 -9.20
N GLU A 29 30.15 23.19 -9.01
CA GLU A 29 29.68 24.20 -9.97
C GLU A 29 29.52 23.64 -11.40
N SER A 30 29.15 22.37 -11.50
CA SER A 30 29.11 21.65 -12.78
C SER A 30 27.76 21.89 -13.46
N ARG A 31 27.76 22.79 -14.45
CA ARG A 31 26.56 23.12 -15.25
C ARG A 31 25.91 21.89 -15.88
N CYS A 32 26.70 20.90 -16.31
CA CYS A 32 26.19 19.68 -16.92
C CYS A 32 25.39 18.82 -15.91
N MET A 33 25.94 18.60 -14.71
CA MET A 33 25.24 17.83 -13.66
C MET A 33 23.97 18.54 -13.19
N LEU A 34 24.02 19.87 -13.06
CA LEU A 34 22.86 20.66 -12.67
C LEU A 34 21.77 20.67 -13.76
N MET A 35 22.16 20.71 -15.04
CA MET A 35 21.20 20.57 -16.15
C MET A 35 20.51 19.21 -16.15
N LEU A 36 21.27 18.12 -15.95
CA LEU A 36 20.68 16.78 -15.88
C LEU A 36 19.70 16.64 -14.72
N PHE A 37 20.05 17.20 -13.56
CA PHE A 37 19.15 17.26 -12.41
C PHE A 37 17.86 18.00 -12.74
N PHE A 38 17.95 19.20 -13.33
CA PHE A 38 16.78 20.00 -13.70
C PHE A 38 15.89 19.30 -14.75
N ILE A 39 16.49 18.72 -15.78
CA ILE A 39 15.75 17.96 -16.81
C ILE A 39 15.01 16.77 -16.16
N ALA A 40 15.66 16.06 -15.25
CA ALA A 40 15.03 14.93 -14.57
C ALA A 40 13.86 15.35 -13.67
N LEU A 41 13.99 16.46 -12.93
CA LEU A 41 12.87 17.02 -12.16
C LEU A 41 11.70 17.43 -13.05
N LEU A 42 11.96 18.08 -14.18
CA LEU A 42 10.90 18.44 -15.14
C LEU A 42 10.17 17.21 -15.68
N LEU A 43 10.90 16.12 -15.97
CA LEU A 43 10.27 14.87 -16.42
C LEU A 43 9.38 14.25 -15.33
N ILE A 44 9.82 14.30 -14.06
CA ILE A 44 9.03 13.82 -12.93
C ILE A 44 7.76 14.65 -12.77
N LEU A 45 7.85 15.98 -12.86
CA LEU A 45 6.69 16.87 -12.79
C LEU A 45 5.67 16.55 -13.89
N ILE A 46 6.12 16.33 -15.14
CA ILE A 46 5.24 15.93 -16.24
C ILE A 46 4.57 14.59 -15.95
N LEU A 47 5.31 13.61 -15.43
CA LEU A 47 4.75 12.31 -15.04
C LEU A 47 3.76 12.43 -13.87
N GLN A 48 4.02 13.28 -12.89
CA GLN A 48 3.13 13.50 -11.75
C GLN A 48 1.81 14.13 -12.19
N VAL A 49 1.86 15.17 -13.03
CA VAL A 49 0.65 15.80 -13.59
C VAL A 49 -0.12 14.84 -14.48
N THR A 50 0.59 14.13 -15.37
CA THR A 50 -0.04 13.15 -16.27
C THR A 50 -0.69 12.02 -15.47
N GLY A 51 0.01 11.45 -14.48
CA GLY A 51 -0.51 10.42 -13.60
C GLY A 51 -1.73 10.90 -12.80
N GLY A 52 -1.70 12.12 -12.28
CA GLY A 52 -2.83 12.73 -11.58
C GLY A 52 -4.06 12.90 -12.48
N VAL A 53 -3.88 13.42 -13.70
CA VAL A 53 -4.98 13.61 -14.66
C VAL A 53 -5.53 12.26 -15.13
N LEU A 54 -4.66 11.31 -15.52
CA LEU A 54 -5.09 9.99 -15.95
C LEU A 54 -5.80 9.23 -14.83
N GLY A 55 -5.30 9.31 -13.59
CA GLY A 55 -5.94 8.70 -12.43
C GLY A 55 -7.33 9.30 -12.13
N ALA A 56 -7.50 10.61 -12.38
CA ALA A 56 -8.78 11.28 -12.17
C ALA A 56 -9.81 10.97 -13.29
N VAL A 57 -9.36 10.85 -14.55
CA VAL A 57 -10.22 10.60 -15.71
C VAL A 57 -10.57 9.12 -15.85
N TYR A 58 -9.58 8.23 -15.68
CA TYR A 58 -9.71 6.79 -15.91
C TYR A 58 -9.92 5.99 -14.61
N LYS A 59 -10.73 6.54 -13.69
CA LYS A 59 -11.07 5.87 -12.43
C LYS A 59 -11.51 4.41 -12.58
N PRO A 60 -12.46 4.06 -13.49
CA PRO A 60 -12.90 2.66 -13.59
C PRO A 60 -11.78 1.72 -14.06
N GLN A 61 -10.85 2.18 -14.89
CA GLN A 61 -9.71 1.38 -15.31
C GLN A 61 -8.71 1.19 -14.16
N VAL A 62 -8.46 2.25 -13.38
CA VAL A 62 -7.62 2.18 -12.18
C VAL A 62 -8.21 1.21 -11.16
N GLU A 63 -9.53 1.26 -10.93
CA GLU A 63 -10.23 0.31 -10.06
C GLU A 63 -10.12 -1.13 -10.57
N ALA A 64 -10.20 -1.37 -11.88
CA ALA A 64 -10.04 -2.70 -12.45
C ALA A 64 -8.63 -3.28 -12.22
N VAL A 65 -7.58 -2.48 -12.46
CA VAL A 65 -6.18 -2.89 -12.20
C VAL A 65 -5.94 -3.13 -10.71
N PHE A 66 -6.55 -2.30 -9.86
CA PHE A 66 -6.50 -2.46 -8.41
C PHE A 66 -7.17 -3.78 -7.98
N ASN A 67 -8.35 -4.10 -8.51
CA ASN A 67 -9.06 -5.34 -8.21
C ASN A 67 -8.28 -6.59 -8.64
N LEU A 68 -7.58 -6.55 -9.78
CA LEU A 68 -6.69 -7.64 -10.19
C LEU A 68 -5.55 -7.85 -9.18
N THR A 69 -4.94 -6.75 -8.73
CA THR A 69 -3.87 -6.78 -7.72
C THR A 69 -4.37 -7.31 -6.37
N LEU A 70 -5.59 -6.93 -5.97
CA LEU A 70 -6.25 -7.46 -4.79
C LEU A 70 -6.52 -8.96 -4.93
N SER A 71 -6.97 -9.42 -6.10
CA SER A 71 -7.21 -10.84 -6.36
C SER A 71 -5.93 -11.67 -6.25
N GLU A 72 -4.80 -11.17 -6.77
CA GLU A 72 -3.49 -11.82 -6.61
C GLU A 72 -3.09 -11.89 -5.13
N SER A 73 -3.36 -10.82 -4.38
CA SER A 73 -3.07 -10.75 -2.94
C SER A 73 -3.93 -11.74 -2.15
N VAL A 74 -5.22 -11.85 -2.45
CA VAL A 74 -6.10 -12.88 -1.85
C VAL A 74 -5.63 -14.28 -2.22
N HIS A 75 -5.24 -14.52 -3.47
CA HIS A 75 -4.67 -15.80 -3.88
C HIS A 75 -3.42 -16.17 -3.07
N ALA A 76 -2.55 -15.20 -2.77
CA ALA A 76 -1.39 -15.40 -1.91
C ALA A 76 -1.78 -15.74 -0.45
N LEU A 77 -2.88 -15.20 0.07
CA LEU A 77 -3.42 -15.55 1.39
C LEU A 77 -3.99 -16.97 1.42
N GLN A 78 -4.68 -17.38 0.35
CA GLN A 78 -5.29 -18.72 0.23
C GLN A 78 -4.25 -19.81 -0.10
N SER A 79 -3.17 -19.45 -0.77
CA SER A 79 -2.14 -20.40 -1.16
C SER A 79 -1.57 -21.12 0.05
N THR A 80 -1.41 -22.44 -0.05
CA THR A 80 -0.79 -23.29 0.97
C THR A 80 0.69 -23.54 0.68
N THR A 81 1.21 -23.02 -0.44
CA THR A 81 2.61 -23.19 -0.81
C THR A 81 3.52 -22.40 0.15
N GLY A 82 4.75 -22.89 0.31
CA GLY A 82 5.78 -22.24 1.12
C GLY A 82 6.22 -20.87 0.60
N GLU A 83 6.03 -20.62 -0.70
CA GLU A 83 6.37 -19.37 -1.39
C GLU A 83 5.69 -18.15 -0.75
N TYR A 84 4.43 -18.27 -0.34
CA TYR A 84 3.66 -17.17 0.24
C TYR A 84 3.63 -17.17 1.77
N LYS A 85 4.46 -18.01 2.42
CA LYS A 85 4.45 -18.14 3.89
C LYS A 85 4.80 -16.83 4.58
N GLU A 86 5.89 -16.18 4.16
CA GLU A 86 6.33 -14.89 4.71
C GLU A 86 5.26 -13.80 4.52
N TYR A 87 4.63 -13.77 3.33
CA TYR A 87 3.52 -12.85 3.06
C TYR A 87 2.36 -13.04 4.03
N ARG A 88 1.93 -14.29 4.28
CA ARG A 88 0.83 -14.59 5.21
C ARG A 88 1.16 -14.16 6.65
N GLU A 89 2.40 -14.40 7.09
CA GLU A 89 2.84 -14.01 8.44
C GLU A 89 2.89 -12.48 8.61
N GLU A 90 3.41 -11.75 7.62
CA GLU A 90 3.40 -10.29 7.61
C GLU A 90 1.98 -9.72 7.52
N PHE A 91 1.11 -10.34 6.72
CA PHE A 91 -0.29 -9.93 6.62
C PHE A 91 -1.03 -10.13 7.95
N GLN A 92 -0.76 -11.20 8.71
CA GLN A 92 -1.32 -11.37 10.06
C GLN A 92 -0.85 -10.29 11.04
N LYS A 93 0.40 -9.82 10.93
CA LYS A 93 0.87 -8.68 11.72
C LYS A 93 0.11 -7.41 11.34
N LEU A 94 -0.16 -7.21 10.05
CA LEU A 94 -0.97 -6.10 9.54
C LEU A 94 -2.40 -6.17 10.09
N GLU A 95 -3.06 -7.33 10.03
CA GLU A 95 -4.39 -7.57 10.60
C GLU A 95 -4.45 -7.20 12.09
N LYS A 96 -3.47 -7.65 12.88
CA LYS A 96 -3.37 -7.30 14.31
C LYS A 96 -3.13 -5.82 14.55
N LYS A 97 -2.28 -5.19 13.73
CA LYS A 97 -1.95 -3.76 13.86
C LYS A 97 -3.13 -2.85 13.53
N TYR A 98 -3.89 -3.18 12.48
CA TYR A 98 -5.01 -2.37 12.00
C TYR A 98 -6.37 -2.91 12.43
N GLN A 99 -6.40 -3.97 13.24
CA GLN A 99 -7.60 -4.55 13.82
C GLN A 99 -8.66 -4.89 12.77
N CYS A 100 -8.23 -5.58 11.72
CA CYS A 100 -9.03 -5.96 10.57
C CYS A 100 -8.79 -7.43 10.21
N CYS A 101 -9.69 -8.02 9.43
CA CYS A 101 -9.61 -9.42 9.02
C CYS A 101 -9.80 -9.56 7.51
N GLY A 102 -8.90 -10.26 6.83
CA GLY A 102 -8.96 -10.43 5.38
C GLY A 102 -8.77 -9.13 4.60
N LEU A 103 -8.74 -9.23 3.28
CA LEU A 103 -8.47 -8.09 2.41
C LEU A 103 -9.76 -7.42 1.92
N GLN A 104 -10.74 -8.19 1.44
CA GLN A 104 -12.03 -7.71 0.95
C GLN A 104 -13.21 -8.42 1.62
N ASN A 105 -13.19 -9.76 1.66
CA ASN A 105 -14.35 -10.54 2.08
C ASN A 105 -14.24 -11.02 3.53
N GLY A 106 -13.23 -10.61 4.29
CA GLY A 106 -13.07 -11.03 5.67
C GLY A 106 -12.36 -12.39 5.78
N PRO A 107 -12.76 -13.28 6.71
CA PRO A 107 -12.10 -14.56 6.93
C PRO A 107 -12.13 -15.49 5.71
N GLU A 108 -13.07 -15.29 4.78
CA GLU A 108 -13.19 -16.02 3.52
C GLU A 108 -11.93 -15.87 2.63
N ASP A 109 -11.26 -14.72 2.70
CA ASP A 109 -10.05 -14.45 1.89
C ASP A 109 -8.87 -15.35 2.29
N TRP A 110 -8.91 -15.98 3.46
CA TRP A 110 -7.89 -16.91 3.92
C TRP A 110 -8.13 -18.35 3.43
N GLY A 111 -9.31 -18.66 2.87
CA GLY A 111 -9.63 -19.99 2.35
C GLY A 111 -9.39 -21.11 3.38
N GLU A 112 -8.70 -22.17 2.96
CA GLU A 112 -8.38 -23.28 3.87
C GLU A 112 -7.44 -22.89 5.03
N ASN A 113 -6.60 -21.87 4.85
CA ASN A 113 -5.63 -21.46 5.86
C ASN A 113 -6.33 -20.93 7.12
N PHE A 114 -7.52 -20.36 6.99
CA PHE A 114 -8.32 -19.86 8.12
C PHE A 114 -8.61 -20.94 9.18
N ASN A 115 -8.83 -22.18 8.74
CA ASN A 115 -9.11 -23.31 9.61
C ASN A 115 -7.84 -23.98 10.15
N LYS A 116 -6.73 -23.91 9.38
CA LYS A 116 -5.43 -24.48 9.76
C LYS A 116 -4.73 -23.63 10.84
N GLN A 117 -4.91 -22.31 10.80
CA GLN A 117 -4.34 -21.37 11.78
C GLN A 117 -5.44 -20.70 12.64
N LYS A 118 -5.39 -20.92 13.95
CA LYS A 118 -6.39 -20.38 14.90
C LYS A 118 -6.19 -18.89 15.22
N ASP A 119 -4.99 -18.37 14.96
CA ASP A 119 -4.57 -17.00 15.26
C ASP A 119 -4.86 -15.99 14.14
N ILE A 120 -5.22 -16.45 12.94
CA ILE A 120 -5.67 -15.60 11.84
C ILE A 120 -6.87 -14.75 12.29
N CYS A 121 -6.85 -13.46 11.98
CA CYS A 121 -7.89 -12.51 12.34
C CYS A 121 -8.27 -12.47 13.83
N GLN A 122 -7.46 -13.03 14.73
CA GLN A 122 -7.85 -13.19 16.13
C GLN A 122 -8.03 -11.82 16.79
N CYS A 123 -9.21 -11.63 17.37
CA CYS A 123 -9.62 -10.42 18.07
C CYS A 123 -9.64 -10.69 19.57
N GLU A 124 -8.86 -9.93 20.33
CA GLU A 124 -8.79 -10.07 21.79
C GLU A 124 -9.95 -9.28 22.43
N LEU A 125 -10.75 -9.98 23.24
CA LEU A 125 -12.02 -9.51 23.80
C LEU A 125 -11.91 -8.31 24.76
N GLU A 126 -10.71 -7.83 25.07
CA GLU A 126 -10.53 -6.67 25.94
C GLU A 126 -11.04 -5.35 25.33
N LYS A 127 -11.40 -5.31 24.04
CA LYS A 127 -11.83 -4.08 23.36
C LYS A 127 -13.15 -4.24 22.63
N THR A 128 -14.21 -3.80 23.31
CA THR A 128 -15.49 -3.28 22.79
C THR A 128 -16.24 -4.14 21.75
N SER A 129 -17.49 -4.47 22.06
CA SER A 129 -18.43 -5.27 21.25
C SER A 129 -18.55 -4.89 19.77
N ASP A 130 -18.16 -3.67 19.41
CA ASP A 130 -18.28 -3.14 18.04
C ASP A 130 -17.14 -3.55 17.10
N LEU A 131 -16.00 -4.01 17.64
CA LEU A 131 -14.78 -4.32 16.88
C LEU A 131 -14.64 -5.81 16.55
N CYS A 132 -15.03 -6.69 17.49
CA CYS A 132 -14.95 -8.13 17.35
C CYS A 132 -16.33 -8.75 17.09
N ILE A 133 -16.39 -9.79 16.27
CA ILE A 133 -17.58 -10.64 16.10
C ILE A 133 -17.27 -12.09 16.47
N ASN A 134 -18.27 -12.79 17.01
CA ASN A 134 -18.17 -14.22 17.25
C ASN A 134 -18.27 -14.96 15.90
N TYR A 135 -17.26 -15.77 15.56
CA TYR A 135 -17.26 -16.52 14.32
C TYR A 135 -18.14 -17.77 14.45
N LYS A 136 -19.28 -17.80 13.74
CA LYS A 136 -20.20 -18.95 13.64
C LYS A 136 -20.59 -19.57 15.01
N ASN A 137 -20.83 -18.76 16.04
CA ASN A 137 -21.15 -19.23 17.41
C ASN A 137 -20.08 -20.17 18.00
N THR A 138 -18.81 -20.00 17.62
CA THR A 138 -17.67 -20.73 18.17
C THR A 138 -17.00 -19.90 19.29
N SER A 139 -16.15 -20.49 20.11
CA SER A 139 -15.32 -19.73 21.09
C SER A 139 -14.22 -18.85 20.47
N ARG A 140 -14.31 -18.48 19.17
CA ARG A 140 -13.33 -17.66 18.43
C ARG A 140 -13.95 -16.32 18.05
N TYR A 141 -13.26 -15.24 18.44
CA TYR A 141 -13.62 -13.88 18.06
C TYR A 141 -12.67 -13.37 16.99
N ILE A 142 -13.23 -12.75 15.96
CA ILE A 142 -12.48 -12.19 14.83
C ILE A 142 -12.81 -10.72 14.61
N TYR A 143 -11.90 -9.98 13.97
CA TYR A 143 -12.17 -8.59 13.60
C TYR A 143 -13.34 -8.50 12.63
N LYS A 144 -14.24 -7.54 12.88
CA LYS A 144 -15.47 -7.34 12.10
C LYS A 144 -15.23 -6.75 10.72
N LYS A 145 -14.28 -5.82 10.58
CA LYS A 145 -14.02 -5.07 9.35
C LYS A 145 -12.95 -5.75 8.50
N SER A 146 -13.10 -5.67 7.18
CA SER A 146 -12.03 -6.05 6.25
C SER A 146 -10.88 -5.04 6.26
N CYS A 147 -9.66 -5.48 5.99
CA CYS A 147 -8.51 -4.57 5.92
C CYS A 147 -8.64 -3.60 4.74
N GLY A 148 -9.27 -4.00 3.64
CA GLY A 148 -9.58 -3.12 2.52
C GLY A 148 -10.50 -1.97 2.93
N GLU A 149 -11.54 -2.23 3.73
CA GLU A 149 -12.39 -1.17 4.28
C GLU A 149 -11.62 -0.24 5.21
N VAL A 150 -10.80 -0.79 6.12
CA VAL A 150 -9.99 0.03 7.05
C VAL A 150 -9.00 0.90 6.29
N ILE A 151 -8.31 0.36 5.30
CA ILE A 151 -7.37 1.11 4.44
C ILE A 151 -8.10 2.20 3.67
N MET A 152 -9.26 1.89 3.06
CA MET A 152 -10.05 2.88 2.33
C MET A 152 -10.57 3.98 3.25
N GLN A 153 -10.96 3.64 4.48
CA GLN A 153 -11.36 4.62 5.48
C GLN A 153 -10.17 5.51 5.86
N GLN A 154 -8.99 4.94 6.10
CA GLN A 154 -7.78 5.71 6.38
C GLN A 154 -7.39 6.64 5.23
N ILE A 155 -7.51 6.21 3.98
CA ILE A 155 -7.22 7.06 2.81
C ILE A 155 -8.21 8.21 2.74
N LYS A 156 -9.51 7.95 2.94
CA LYS A 156 -10.55 9.00 2.94
C LYS A 156 -10.33 10.02 4.05
N ASP A 157 -10.03 9.56 5.25
CA ASP A 157 -9.84 10.42 6.43
C ASP A 157 -8.59 11.30 6.27
N ASN A 158 -7.54 10.80 5.60
CA ASN A 158 -6.29 11.52 5.37
C ASN A 158 -6.15 12.11 3.97
N LEU A 159 -7.22 12.13 3.17
CA LEU A 159 -7.15 12.52 1.76
C LEU A 159 -6.59 13.93 1.58
N VAL A 160 -6.99 14.86 2.46
CA VAL A 160 -6.50 16.24 2.46
C VAL A 160 -4.99 16.30 2.70
N ILE A 161 -4.48 15.49 3.62
CA ILE A 161 -3.04 15.43 3.93
C ILE A 161 -2.27 14.87 2.74
N ILE A 162 -2.78 13.80 2.11
CA ILE A 162 -2.15 13.18 0.94
C ILE A 162 -2.10 14.17 -0.23
N MET A 163 -3.19 14.88 -0.50
CA MET A 163 -3.22 15.95 -1.50
C MET A 163 -2.24 17.08 -1.16
N GLY A 164 -2.13 17.45 0.11
CA GLY A 164 -1.17 18.43 0.59
C GLY A 164 0.29 18.01 0.36
N ILE A 165 0.64 16.75 0.63
CA ILE A 165 1.98 16.20 0.36
C ILE A 165 2.27 16.23 -1.14
N ALA A 166 1.33 15.78 -1.98
CA ALA A 166 1.50 15.77 -3.43
C ALA A 166 1.71 17.18 -4.00
N PHE A 167 0.94 18.17 -3.52
CA PHE A 167 1.11 19.57 -3.92
C PHE A 167 2.44 20.14 -3.41
N GLY A 168 2.81 19.85 -2.16
CA GLY A 168 4.08 20.29 -1.59
C GLY A 168 5.29 19.75 -2.39
N LEU A 169 5.25 18.48 -2.78
CA LEU A 169 6.28 17.89 -3.65
C LEU A 169 6.37 18.61 -4.99
N ALA A 170 5.24 18.86 -5.66
CA ALA A 170 5.22 19.58 -6.93
C ALA A 170 5.76 21.02 -6.81
N VAL A 171 5.55 21.70 -5.68
CA VAL A 171 6.11 23.03 -5.43
C VAL A 171 7.62 22.97 -5.18
N VAL A 172 8.13 21.92 -4.52
CA VAL A 172 9.58 21.75 -4.27
C VAL A 172 10.33 21.38 -5.54
N GLU A 173 9.69 20.69 -6.49
CA GLU A 173 10.27 20.33 -7.79
C GLU A 173 10.44 21.52 -8.75
N VAL A 174 9.68 22.61 -8.55
CA VAL A 174 9.64 23.82 -9.40
C VAL A 174 10.53 24.93 -8.83
#